data_AF-A0A7Y3BIN9-F1
#
_entry.id   AF-A0A7Y3BIN9-F1
#
_cell.length_a   1.000
_cell.length_b   1.000
_cell.length_c   1.000
_cell.angle_alpha   90.00
_cell.angle_beta   90.00
_cell.angle_gamma   90.00
#
_symmetry.space_group_name_H-M   'P 1'
#
loop_
_entity.id
_entity.type
_entity.pdbx_description
1 polymer ?
#
loop_
_entity_poly.entity_id
_entity_poly.type
_entity_poly.pdbx_seq_one_letter_code
_entity_poly.pdbx_strand_id
1 'polypeptide(L)'
;MILSIPEKNIIKTLAYYDIFLYPLTAKEIFHNLKINHTSEVEVEKLLSNLVEKKLLYSKGKYYLLKDDNSYINRREKGNKIASKRIKTAKRMSWLISKFPFIRAILLSGSISKGFMNKDSDIDYFVVTHPNRVWFSRAVLMIFKKIFLLNSRRIFCINYFVDSENLEIEEKNIFTATEITTLIPTFGLSVYDELYNKNIWVKQFYPNFPKRVTDTVQPEKKGIFKTTLEKILEGKLGNKLDDYFMKMFEKYYVKRYSEYDPKEFKIAFKSSKNESKHHPKFFQKKILHEFNKKIKVLEAELQVSLN
;
A
#
# COMPACT_ATOMS: atom_id res chain seq x y z
N MET A 1 -27.94 1.10 23.46
CA MET A 1 -27.05 -0.07 23.47
C MET A 1 -25.69 0.35 24.04
N ILE A 2 -25.02 -0.47 24.86
CA ILE A 2 -23.67 -0.15 25.36
C ILE A 2 -22.67 -1.05 24.67
N LEU A 3 -21.67 -0.45 24.03
CA LEU A 3 -20.54 -1.14 23.40
C LEU A 3 -19.26 -0.80 24.15
N SER A 4 -18.49 -1.82 24.50
CA SER A 4 -17.15 -1.69 25.05
C SER A 4 -16.18 -1.08 24.03
N ILE A 5 -15.05 -0.54 24.50
CA ILE A 5 -14.01 0.04 23.64
C ILE A 5 -13.51 -0.98 22.58
N PRO A 6 -13.24 -2.26 22.92
CA PRO A 6 -12.87 -3.26 21.93
C PRO A 6 -13.96 -3.54 20.89
N GLU A 7 -15.23 -3.66 21.28
CA GLU A 7 -16.36 -3.85 20.35
C GLU A 7 -16.46 -2.69 19.35
N LYS A 8 -16.35 -1.43 19.82
CA LYS A 8 -16.34 -0.26 18.93
C LYS A 8 -15.19 -0.33 17.93
N ASN A 9 -13.98 -0.72 18.38
CA ASN A 9 -12.82 -0.84 17.50
C ASN A 9 -12.99 -1.98 16.47
N ILE A 10 -13.59 -3.11 16.84
CA ILE A 10 -13.92 -4.19 15.90
C ILE A 10 -14.85 -3.67 14.80
N ILE A 11 -15.92 -2.95 15.17
CA ILE A 11 -16.87 -2.38 14.20
C ILE A 11 -16.19 -1.36 13.29
N LYS A 12 -15.34 -0.47 13.82
CA LYS A 12 -14.56 0.49 13.01
C LYS A 12 -13.63 -0.22 12.03
N THR A 13 -12.95 -1.27 12.48
CA THR A 13 -12.06 -2.08 11.63
C THR A 13 -12.85 -2.69 10.48
N LEU A 14 -13.99 -3.33 10.76
CA LEU A 14 -14.86 -3.90 9.73
C LEU A 14 -15.42 -2.81 8.80
N ALA A 15 -15.77 -1.63 9.33
CA ALA A 15 -16.28 -0.51 8.55
C ALA A 15 -15.24 -0.02 7.51
N TYR A 16 -13.97 0.07 7.90
CA TYR A 16 -12.91 0.45 6.97
C TYR A 16 -12.77 -0.56 5.82
N TYR A 17 -12.78 -1.86 6.14
CA TYR A 17 -12.63 -2.91 5.13
C TYR A 17 -13.88 -3.16 4.28
N ASP A 18 -15.06 -2.79 4.78
CA ASP A 18 -16.32 -2.85 4.05
C ASP A 18 -16.32 -1.91 2.82
N ILE A 19 -15.60 -0.78 2.87
CA ILE A 19 -15.39 0.13 1.71
C ILE A 19 -14.78 -0.62 0.52
N PHE A 20 -14.00 -1.66 0.79
CA PHE A 20 -13.33 -2.48 -0.22
C PHE A 20 -14.08 -3.78 -0.56
N LEU A 21 -15.28 -3.97 0.01
CA LEU A 21 -16.07 -5.20 -0.09
C LEU A 21 -15.24 -6.43 0.31
N TYR A 22 -14.49 -6.30 1.40
CA TYR A 22 -13.53 -7.30 1.86
C TYR A 22 -13.86 -7.72 3.30
N PRO A 23 -14.68 -8.78 3.47
CA PRO A 23 -14.93 -9.40 4.78
C PRO A 23 -13.62 -9.78 5.45
N LEU A 24 -13.55 -9.82 6.77
CA LEU A 24 -12.33 -10.16 7.52
C LEU A 24 -12.48 -11.46 8.31
N THR A 25 -11.39 -12.18 8.52
CA THR A 25 -11.33 -13.26 9.53
C THR A 25 -11.04 -12.68 10.91
N ALA A 26 -11.28 -13.45 11.99
CA ALA A 26 -10.95 -13.03 13.35
C ALA A 26 -9.47 -12.58 13.49
N LYS A 27 -8.54 -13.37 12.96
CA LYS A 27 -7.11 -13.03 12.92
C LYS A 27 -6.81 -11.72 12.18
N GLU A 28 -7.47 -11.49 11.04
CA GLU A 28 -7.30 -10.23 10.31
C GLU A 28 -7.87 -9.06 11.09
N ILE A 29 -9.00 -9.23 11.78
CA ILE A 29 -9.58 -8.20 12.65
C ILE A 29 -8.59 -7.87 13.76
N PHE A 30 -8.08 -8.88 14.49
CA PHE A 30 -7.09 -8.70 15.55
C PHE A 30 -5.86 -7.91 15.07
N HIS A 31 -5.26 -8.28 13.94
CA HIS A 31 -4.10 -7.56 13.38
C HIS A 31 -4.42 -6.11 12.97
N ASN A 32 -5.67 -5.82 12.59
CA ASN A 32 -6.11 -4.51 12.12
C ASN A 32 -6.80 -3.66 13.19
N LEU A 33 -6.91 -4.14 14.44
CA LEU A 33 -7.43 -3.35 15.55
C LEU A 33 -6.47 -2.22 15.90
N LYS A 34 -7.04 -1.04 16.19
CA LYS A 34 -6.31 0.16 16.64
C LYS A 34 -5.84 0.07 18.11
N ILE A 35 -6.18 -1.01 18.82
CA ILE A 35 -5.85 -1.25 20.23
C ILE A 35 -5.06 -2.56 20.37
N ASN A 36 -4.21 -2.66 21.39
CA ASN A 36 -3.34 -3.82 21.64
C ASN A 36 -3.46 -4.45 23.04
N HIS A 37 -4.41 -3.99 23.85
CA HIS A 37 -4.71 -4.56 25.17
C HIS A 37 -5.81 -5.64 25.10
N THR A 38 -6.06 -6.19 23.91
CA THR A 38 -7.04 -7.26 23.68
C THR A 38 -6.35 -8.39 22.95
N SER A 39 -6.41 -9.60 23.48
CA SER A 39 -5.82 -10.80 22.88
C SER A 39 -6.64 -11.32 21.69
N GLU A 40 -6.03 -12.14 20.83
CA GLU A 40 -6.74 -12.77 19.68
C GLU A 40 -7.95 -13.60 20.16
N VAL A 41 -7.81 -14.33 21.28
CA VAL A 41 -8.89 -15.13 21.88
C VAL A 41 -10.04 -14.25 22.40
N GLU A 42 -9.72 -13.11 23.01
CA GLU A 42 -10.75 -12.15 23.43
C GLU A 42 -11.48 -11.54 22.22
N VAL A 43 -10.77 -11.23 21.13
CA VAL A 43 -11.40 -10.74 19.90
C VAL A 43 -12.41 -11.76 19.36
N GLU A 44 -12.08 -13.06 19.37
CA GLU A 44 -13.03 -14.10 18.95
C GLU A 44 -14.29 -14.14 19.82
N LYS A 45 -14.15 -14.04 21.15
CA LYS A 45 -15.31 -13.96 22.06
C LYS A 45 -16.18 -12.72 21.80
N LEU A 46 -15.54 -11.56 21.60
CA LEU A 46 -16.26 -10.32 21.29
C LEU A 46 -16.99 -10.40 19.95
N LEU A 47 -16.40 -11.05 18.94
CA LEU A 47 -17.04 -11.27 17.65
C LEU A 47 -18.29 -12.13 17.79
N SER A 48 -18.24 -13.23 18.54
CA SER A 48 -19.42 -14.06 18.83
C SER A 48 -20.53 -13.23 19.49
N ASN A 49 -20.19 -12.45 20.52
CA ASN A 49 -21.15 -11.58 21.21
C ASN A 49 -21.78 -10.54 20.28
N LEU A 50 -20.99 -9.94 19.38
CA LEU A 50 -21.49 -8.96 18.41
C LEU A 50 -22.42 -9.59 17.35
N VAL A 51 -22.19 -10.85 16.99
CA VAL A 51 -23.08 -11.63 16.11
C VAL A 51 -24.38 -11.97 16.81
N GLU A 52 -24.35 -12.40 18.08
CA GLU A 52 -25.55 -12.67 18.89
C GLU A 52 -26.41 -11.41 19.06
N LYS A 53 -25.77 -10.25 19.26
CA LYS A 53 -26.42 -8.94 19.30
C LYS A 53 -26.95 -8.48 17.92
N LYS A 54 -26.76 -9.27 16.86
CA LYS A 54 -27.12 -8.96 15.45
C LYS A 54 -26.46 -7.69 14.90
N LEU A 55 -25.29 -7.33 15.43
CA LEU A 55 -24.52 -6.18 14.97
C LEU A 55 -23.55 -6.53 13.85
N LEU A 56 -23.13 -7.79 13.81
CA LEU A 56 -22.28 -8.35 12.77
C LEU A 56 -22.92 -9.62 12.21
N TYR A 57 -22.52 -9.98 11.00
CA TYR A 57 -22.83 -11.26 10.39
C TYR A 57 -21.58 -12.12 10.36
N SER A 58 -21.72 -13.41 10.72
CA SER A 58 -20.69 -14.42 10.54
C SER A 58 -21.12 -15.40 9.44
N LYS A 59 -20.21 -15.68 8.50
CA LYS A 59 -20.39 -16.65 7.41
C LYS A 59 -19.12 -17.47 7.27
N GLY A 60 -19.14 -18.69 7.80
CA GLY A 60 -17.94 -19.51 7.92
C GLY A 60 -16.89 -18.82 8.79
N LYS A 61 -15.72 -18.51 8.23
CA LYS A 61 -14.63 -17.81 8.93
C LYS A 61 -14.65 -16.28 8.78
N TYR A 62 -15.64 -15.74 8.09
CA TYR A 62 -15.69 -14.33 7.71
C TYR A 62 -16.74 -13.56 8.51
N TYR A 63 -16.36 -12.34 8.92
CA TYR A 63 -17.21 -11.38 9.61
C TYR A 63 -17.49 -10.18 8.71
N LEU A 64 -18.75 -9.72 8.73
CA LEU A 64 -19.27 -8.67 7.86
C LEU A 64 -20.19 -7.73 8.64
N LEU A 65 -20.35 -6.49 8.14
CA LEU A 65 -21.39 -5.56 8.60
C LEU A 65 -22.71 -5.72 7.85
N LYS A 66 -22.70 -6.44 6.71
CA LYS A 66 -23.88 -6.70 5.87
C LYS A 66 -23.96 -8.20 5.56
N ASP A 67 -25.16 -8.76 5.60
CA ASP A 67 -25.41 -10.14 5.16
C ASP A 67 -25.38 -10.23 3.62
N ASP A 68 -24.18 -10.33 3.05
CA ASP A 68 -24.00 -10.38 1.59
C ASP A 68 -22.88 -11.37 1.19
N ASN A 69 -23.30 -12.58 0.77
CA ASN A 69 -22.38 -13.63 0.32
C ASN A 69 -21.57 -13.25 -0.93
N SER A 70 -21.98 -12.23 -1.70
CA SER A 70 -21.21 -11.78 -2.86
C SER A 70 -19.83 -11.25 -2.47
N TYR A 71 -19.69 -10.68 -1.27
CA TYR A 71 -18.43 -10.13 -0.76
C TYR A 71 -17.42 -11.26 -0.48
N ILE A 72 -17.89 -12.38 0.06
CA ILE A 72 -17.08 -13.58 0.32
C ILE A 72 -16.61 -14.17 -1.00
N ASN A 73 -17.54 -14.40 -1.93
CA ASN A 73 -17.23 -14.92 -3.26
C ASN A 73 -16.20 -14.05 -4.00
N ARG A 74 -16.34 -12.72 -3.91
CA ARG A 74 -15.39 -11.75 -4.47
C ARG A 74 -14.03 -11.86 -3.80
N ARG A 75 -14.00 -11.85 -2.45
CA ARG A 75 -12.77 -11.98 -1.66
C ARG A 75 -12.02 -13.25 -2.05
N GLU A 76 -12.65 -14.41 -2.02
CA GLU A 76 -11.97 -15.69 -2.30
C GLU A 76 -11.41 -15.76 -3.73
N LYS A 77 -12.19 -15.30 -4.73
CA LYS A 77 -11.72 -15.19 -6.11
C LYS A 77 -10.51 -14.28 -6.20
N GLY A 78 -10.56 -13.10 -5.56
CA GLY A 78 -9.47 -12.15 -5.55
C GLY A 78 -8.21 -12.66 -4.86
N ASN A 79 -8.36 -13.39 -3.75
CA ASN A 79 -7.25 -13.99 -3.01
C ASN A 79 -6.54 -15.08 -3.83
N LYS A 80 -7.31 -15.90 -4.56
CA LYS A 80 -6.77 -16.90 -5.50
C LYS A 80 -5.96 -16.22 -6.60
N ILE A 81 -6.43 -15.10 -7.16
CA ILE A 81 -5.71 -14.34 -8.18
C ILE A 81 -4.45 -13.71 -7.59
N ALA A 82 -4.54 -13.07 -6.42
CA ALA A 82 -3.41 -12.42 -5.77
C ALA A 82 -2.28 -13.42 -5.46
N SER A 83 -2.61 -14.58 -4.89
CA SER A 83 -1.65 -15.65 -4.61
C SER A 83 -0.88 -16.11 -5.87
N LYS A 84 -1.58 -16.26 -7.01
CA LYS A 84 -0.95 -16.57 -8.29
C LYS A 84 -0.07 -15.42 -8.79
N ARG A 85 -0.56 -14.18 -8.73
CA ARG A 85 0.12 -12.97 -9.23
C ARG A 85 1.35 -12.59 -8.40
N ILE A 86 1.42 -12.93 -7.11
CA ILE A 86 2.60 -12.69 -6.27
C ILE A 86 3.85 -13.35 -6.87
N LYS A 87 3.73 -14.55 -7.46
CA LYS A 87 4.87 -15.23 -8.11
C LYS A 87 5.39 -14.43 -9.30
N THR A 88 4.49 -13.95 -10.16
CA THR A 88 4.82 -13.04 -11.27
C THR A 88 5.44 -11.75 -10.75
N ALA A 89 4.87 -11.19 -9.69
CA ALA A 89 5.32 -9.94 -9.10
C ALA A 89 6.76 -10.05 -8.59
N LYS A 90 7.11 -11.14 -7.89
CA LYS A 90 8.47 -11.42 -7.42
C LYS A 90 9.48 -11.61 -8.56
N ARG A 91 9.11 -12.29 -9.65
CA ARG A 91 9.98 -12.43 -10.84
C ARG A 91 10.27 -11.07 -11.47
N MET A 92 9.25 -10.22 -11.57
CA MET A 92 9.41 -8.87 -12.08
C MET A 92 10.23 -7.99 -11.12
N SER A 93 10.05 -8.11 -9.79
CA SER A 93 10.92 -7.46 -8.80
C SER A 93 12.39 -7.84 -8.99
N TRP A 94 12.68 -9.12 -9.25
CA TRP A 94 14.04 -9.56 -9.52
C TRP A 94 14.62 -8.87 -10.77
N LEU A 95 13.85 -8.74 -11.85
CA LEU A 95 14.29 -8.04 -13.05
C LEU A 95 14.54 -6.54 -12.77
N ILE A 96 13.59 -5.87 -12.10
CA ILE A 96 13.72 -4.45 -11.71
C ILE A 96 14.96 -4.24 -10.83
N SER A 97 15.30 -5.18 -9.95
CA SER A 97 16.45 -5.06 -9.04
C SER A 97 17.80 -4.97 -9.76
N LYS A 98 17.86 -5.36 -11.04
CA LYS A 98 19.07 -5.29 -11.87
C LYS A 98 19.33 -3.91 -12.44
N PHE A 99 18.35 -3.02 -12.41
CA PHE A 99 18.51 -1.65 -12.87
C PHE A 99 19.42 -0.86 -11.91
N PRO A 100 20.22 0.09 -12.44
CA PRO A 100 21.04 0.98 -11.63
C PRO A 100 20.18 1.76 -10.64
N PHE A 101 20.77 2.09 -9.50
CA PHE A 101 20.21 2.90 -8.42
C PHE A 101 18.99 2.33 -7.70
N ILE A 102 18.51 1.12 -8.04
CA ILE A 102 17.43 0.48 -7.27
C ILE A 102 17.98 -0.12 -5.97
N ARG A 103 17.47 0.33 -4.83
CA ARG A 103 17.90 -0.09 -3.48
C ARG A 103 16.92 -1.07 -2.84
N ALA A 104 15.62 -0.87 -3.02
CA ALA A 104 14.60 -1.82 -2.58
C ALA A 104 13.37 -1.85 -3.50
N ILE A 105 12.65 -2.97 -3.47
CA ILE A 105 11.40 -3.15 -4.19
C ILE A 105 10.40 -3.85 -3.29
N LEU A 106 9.23 -3.23 -3.14
CA LEU A 106 8.12 -3.76 -2.36
C LEU A 106 6.85 -3.79 -3.21
N LEU A 107 5.98 -4.77 -2.96
CA LEU A 107 4.64 -4.80 -3.53
C LEU A 107 3.73 -3.94 -2.66
N SER A 108 2.89 -3.14 -3.31
CA SER A 108 1.95 -2.18 -2.70
C SER A 108 0.54 -2.40 -3.26
N GLY A 109 -0.41 -1.50 -2.95
CA GLY A 109 -1.75 -1.57 -3.53
C GLY A 109 -2.54 -2.80 -3.09
N SER A 110 -3.42 -3.34 -3.95
CA SER A 110 -4.32 -4.42 -3.55
C SER A 110 -3.58 -5.76 -3.36
N ILE A 111 -2.55 -6.02 -4.17
CA ILE A 111 -1.79 -7.28 -4.10
C ILE A 111 -1.08 -7.45 -2.75
N SER A 112 -0.60 -6.35 -2.14
CA SER A 112 0.06 -6.37 -0.83
C SER A 112 -0.90 -6.72 0.31
N LYS A 113 -2.20 -6.50 0.08
CA LYS A 113 -3.33 -6.82 0.98
C LYS A 113 -3.96 -8.18 0.67
N GLY A 114 -3.36 -8.95 -0.24
CA GLY A 114 -3.82 -10.29 -0.60
C GLY A 114 -5.02 -10.31 -1.55
N PHE A 115 -5.34 -9.21 -2.24
CA PHE A 115 -6.50 -9.14 -3.14
C PHE A 115 -6.12 -8.62 -4.54
N MET A 116 -6.65 -9.24 -5.59
CA MET A 116 -6.48 -8.79 -6.98
C MET A 116 -7.75 -9.05 -7.80
N ASN A 117 -8.21 -8.07 -8.57
CA ASN A 117 -9.18 -8.34 -9.64
C ASN A 117 -8.46 -8.91 -10.86
N LYS A 118 -9.22 -9.48 -11.81
CA LYS A 118 -8.67 -10.06 -13.06
C LYS A 118 -7.84 -9.05 -13.86
N ASP A 119 -8.27 -7.79 -13.85
CA ASP A 119 -7.66 -6.69 -14.59
C ASP A 119 -6.81 -5.75 -13.73
N SER A 120 -6.59 -6.08 -12.45
CA SER A 120 -5.74 -5.26 -11.57
C SER A 120 -4.29 -5.26 -12.03
N ASP A 121 -3.67 -4.09 -11.92
CA ASP A 121 -2.23 -3.90 -12.13
C ASP A 121 -1.43 -4.44 -10.93
N ILE A 122 -0.14 -4.73 -11.13
CA ILE A 122 0.79 -5.05 -10.05
C ILE A 122 1.53 -3.77 -9.67
N ASP A 123 1.25 -3.27 -8.46
CA ASP A 123 1.77 -2.00 -7.96
C ASP A 123 3.08 -2.19 -7.20
N TYR A 124 4.11 -1.46 -7.62
CA TYR A 124 5.43 -1.46 -7.01
C TYR A 124 5.71 -0.15 -6.27
N PHE A 125 6.24 -0.30 -5.06
CA PHE A 125 6.91 0.75 -4.30
C PHE A 125 8.41 0.54 -4.46
N VAL A 126 9.11 1.54 -5.01
CA VAL A 126 10.52 1.43 -5.38
C VAL A 126 11.34 2.42 -4.56
N VAL A 127 12.36 1.91 -3.87
CA VAL A 127 13.34 2.75 -3.20
C VAL A 127 14.57 2.87 -4.08
N THR A 128 15.03 4.09 -4.31
CA THR A 128 16.23 4.36 -5.12
C THR A 128 17.38 4.90 -4.29
N HIS A 129 18.55 4.98 -4.88
CA HIS A 129 19.64 5.80 -4.37
C HIS A 129 19.22 7.27 -4.31
N PRO A 130 19.77 8.08 -3.39
CA PRO A 130 19.56 9.52 -3.35
C PRO A 130 19.82 10.18 -4.70
N ASN A 131 18.97 11.16 -5.03
CA ASN A 131 19.01 11.94 -6.27
C ASN A 131 18.83 11.12 -7.56
N ARG A 132 18.28 9.90 -7.51
CA ARG A 132 18.11 9.01 -8.68
C ARG A 132 16.69 8.51 -8.90
N VAL A 133 15.71 9.14 -8.25
CA VAL A 133 14.29 8.80 -8.34
C VAL A 133 13.80 8.92 -9.78
N TRP A 134 14.06 10.06 -10.43
CA TRP A 134 13.51 10.39 -11.74
C TRP A 134 14.23 9.67 -12.86
N PHE A 135 15.54 9.50 -12.73
CA PHE A 135 16.32 8.63 -13.61
C PHE A 135 15.79 7.19 -13.57
N SER A 136 15.65 6.62 -12.37
CA SER A 136 15.12 5.25 -12.22
C SER A 136 13.71 5.12 -12.76
N ARG A 137 12.84 6.10 -12.50
CA ARG A 137 11.49 6.17 -13.06
C ARG A 137 11.50 6.20 -14.59
N ALA A 138 12.31 7.07 -15.19
CA ALA A 138 12.41 7.19 -16.65
C ALA A 138 12.84 5.87 -17.28
N VAL A 139 13.93 5.27 -16.79
CA VAL A 139 14.48 4.02 -17.33
C VAL A 139 13.47 2.88 -17.18
N LEU A 140 12.82 2.74 -16.03
CA LEU A 140 11.81 1.69 -15.83
C LEU A 140 10.55 1.92 -16.67
N MET A 141 10.15 3.17 -16.91
CA MET A 141 9.06 3.49 -17.83
C MET A 141 9.41 3.20 -19.29
N ILE A 142 10.65 3.46 -19.71
CA ILE A 142 11.16 3.08 -21.03
C ILE A 142 11.16 1.55 -21.18
N PHE A 143 11.70 0.84 -20.18
CA PHE A 143 11.69 -0.62 -20.14
C PHE A 143 10.27 -1.19 -20.29
N LYS A 144 9.31 -0.64 -19.53
CA LYS A 144 7.90 -1.02 -19.65
C LYS A 144 7.34 -0.83 -21.06
N LYS A 145 7.64 0.29 -21.71
CA LYS A 145 7.13 0.59 -23.06
C LYS A 145 7.72 -0.35 -24.10
N ILE A 146 9.03 -0.59 -24.05
CA ILE A 146 9.76 -1.36 -25.05
C ILE A 146 9.55 -2.87 -24.86
N PHE A 147 9.77 -3.38 -23.65
CA PHE A 147 9.83 -4.83 -23.40
C PHE A 147 8.53 -5.42 -22.88
N LEU A 148 7.65 -4.60 -22.29
CA LEU A 148 6.35 -5.05 -21.78
C LEU A 148 5.18 -4.55 -22.63
N LEU A 149 5.45 -3.98 -23.80
CA LEU A 149 4.45 -3.41 -24.71
C LEU A 149 3.49 -2.44 -23.98
N ASN A 150 4.03 -1.70 -23.01
CA ASN A 150 3.30 -0.79 -22.13
C ASN A 150 2.18 -1.45 -21.28
N SER A 151 2.25 -2.76 -21.06
CA SER A 151 1.28 -3.52 -20.26
C SER A 151 1.25 -3.05 -18.81
N ARG A 152 0.11 -2.52 -18.36
CA ARG A 152 -0.10 -2.12 -16.96
C ARG A 152 -0.35 -3.31 -16.03
N ARG A 153 -0.95 -4.38 -16.57
CA ARG A 153 -1.31 -5.63 -15.85
C ARG A 153 -0.14 -6.35 -15.18
N ILE A 154 1.09 -6.05 -15.59
CA ILE A 154 2.30 -6.74 -15.11
C ILE A 154 3.18 -5.79 -14.29
N PHE A 155 3.13 -4.48 -14.56
CA PHE A 155 4.08 -3.54 -14.01
C PHE A 155 3.51 -2.11 -13.95
N CYS A 156 3.19 -1.65 -12.74
CA CYS A 156 2.85 -0.26 -12.45
C CYS A 156 3.72 0.28 -11.32
N ILE A 157 4.31 1.45 -11.54
CA ILE A 157 5.19 2.08 -10.55
C ILE A 157 4.55 3.38 -10.09
N ASN A 158 3.84 3.26 -8.98
CA ASN A 158 3.03 4.35 -8.44
C ASN A 158 3.82 5.19 -7.45
N TYR A 159 4.85 4.62 -6.82
CA TYR A 159 5.60 5.29 -5.77
C TYR A 159 7.09 5.03 -5.90
N PHE A 160 7.85 6.12 -5.98
CA PHE A 160 9.29 6.12 -5.79
C PHE A 160 9.66 7.04 -4.64
N VAL A 161 10.63 6.61 -3.85
CA VAL A 161 11.28 7.41 -2.82
C VAL A 161 12.77 7.08 -2.84
N ASP A 162 13.63 8.00 -2.45
CA ASP A 162 15.03 7.64 -2.21
C ASP A 162 15.27 7.07 -0.81
N SER A 163 16.43 6.43 -0.62
CA SER A 163 16.78 5.77 0.64
C SER A 163 17.12 6.73 1.78
N GLU A 164 17.28 8.03 1.54
CA GLU A 164 17.53 9.02 2.61
C GLU A 164 16.23 9.67 3.10
N ASN A 165 15.11 9.50 2.37
CA ASN A 165 13.83 10.15 2.65
C ASN A 165 12.70 9.11 2.86
N LEU A 166 12.99 8.04 3.62
CA LEU A 166 12.09 6.90 3.78
C LEU A 166 10.85 7.14 4.66
N GLU A 167 10.84 8.18 5.50
CA GLU A 167 9.65 8.50 6.29
C GLU A 167 8.55 9.09 5.39
N ILE A 168 7.36 8.51 5.42
CA ILE A 168 6.21 9.00 4.67
C ILE A 168 5.50 10.07 5.51
N GLU A 169 5.38 11.26 4.95
CA GLU A 169 4.85 12.45 5.64
C GLU A 169 3.37 12.33 6.00
N GLU A 170 2.54 11.72 5.13
CA GLU A 170 1.09 11.67 5.35
C GLU A 170 0.67 10.63 6.41
N LYS A 171 0.47 11.06 7.65
CA LYS A 171 0.11 10.17 8.77
C LYS A 171 -1.40 10.05 8.95
N ASN A 172 -2.03 9.14 8.21
CA ASN A 172 -3.46 8.81 8.33
C ASN A 172 -3.71 7.30 8.15
N ILE A 173 -4.94 6.85 8.45
CA ILE A 173 -5.30 5.42 8.39
C ILE A 173 -5.03 4.80 7.02
N PHE A 174 -5.32 5.51 5.92
CA PHE A 174 -5.07 5.02 4.57
C PHE A 174 -3.59 4.78 4.32
N THR A 175 -2.75 5.77 4.64
CA THR A 175 -1.30 5.68 4.42
C THR A 175 -0.67 4.64 5.35
N ALA A 176 -1.17 4.54 6.59
CA ALA A 176 -0.80 3.46 7.50
C ALA A 176 -1.16 2.09 6.91
N THR A 177 -2.34 1.92 6.30
CA THR A 177 -2.70 0.65 5.63
C THR A 177 -1.72 0.35 4.49
N GLU A 178 -1.42 1.34 3.64
CA GLU A 178 -0.49 1.16 2.52
C GLU A 178 0.89 0.71 3.00
N ILE A 179 1.47 1.38 4.01
CA ILE A 179 2.80 1.08 4.54
C ILE A 179 2.84 -0.25 5.28
N THR A 180 1.93 -0.47 6.24
CA THR A 180 1.87 -1.69 7.05
C THR A 180 1.68 -2.94 6.20
N THR A 181 0.98 -2.82 5.06
CA THR A 181 0.71 -3.95 4.18
C THR A 181 1.77 -4.17 3.11
N LEU A 182 2.79 -3.32 2.96
CA LEU A 182 3.88 -3.53 1.99
C LEU A 182 4.46 -4.94 2.11
N ILE A 183 4.81 -5.54 0.97
CA ILE A 183 5.48 -6.85 0.91
C ILE A 183 6.88 -6.63 0.33
N PRO A 184 7.96 -6.69 1.12
CA PRO A 184 9.31 -6.57 0.59
C PRO A 184 9.64 -7.76 -0.33
N THR A 185 10.31 -7.47 -1.44
CA THR A 185 10.74 -8.49 -2.42
C THR A 185 12.23 -8.40 -2.76
N PHE A 186 12.86 -7.26 -2.50
CA PHE A 186 14.29 -7.00 -2.68
C PHE A 186 14.71 -5.84 -1.77
N GLY A 187 15.93 -5.88 -1.24
CA GLY A 187 16.52 -4.80 -0.44
C GLY A 187 16.13 -4.88 1.05
N LEU A 188 16.53 -5.96 1.73
CA LEU A 188 16.15 -6.24 3.12
C LEU A 188 16.50 -5.09 4.10
N SER A 189 17.76 -4.63 4.11
CA SER A 189 18.21 -3.57 5.02
C SER A 189 17.41 -2.28 4.85
N VAL A 190 17.10 -1.91 3.60
CA VAL A 190 16.32 -0.72 3.27
C VAL A 190 14.84 -0.88 3.66
N TYR A 191 14.28 -2.09 3.55
CA TYR A 191 12.95 -2.37 4.10
C TYR A 191 12.92 -2.22 5.63
N ASP A 192 13.94 -2.70 6.33
CA ASP A 192 14.03 -2.57 7.78
C ASP A 192 14.12 -1.10 8.21
N GLU A 193 14.91 -0.30 7.49
CA GLU A 193 14.98 1.14 7.70
C GLU A 193 13.64 1.84 7.40
N LEU A 194 13.00 1.51 6.27
CA LEU A 194 11.66 2.03 5.92
C LEU A 194 10.64 1.72 7.02
N TYR A 195 10.64 0.49 7.54
CA TYR A 195 9.76 0.09 8.64
C TYR A 195 10.03 0.91 9.91
N ASN A 196 11.30 1.09 10.28
CA ASN A 196 11.68 1.84 11.48
C ASN A 196 11.35 3.33 11.37
N LYS A 197 11.59 3.96 10.22
CA LYS A 197 11.24 5.37 9.95
C LYS A 197 9.73 5.61 9.95
N ASN A 198 8.94 4.58 9.71
CA ASN A 198 7.47 4.65 9.70
C ASN A 198 6.83 3.95 10.89
N ILE A 199 7.51 3.85 12.05
CA ILE A 199 6.97 3.18 13.23
C ILE A 199 5.65 3.80 13.74
N TRP A 200 5.39 5.06 13.37
CA TRP A 200 4.14 5.77 13.65
C TRP A 200 2.89 5.00 13.19
N VAL A 201 2.99 4.10 12.19
CA VAL A 201 1.86 3.25 11.76
C VAL A 201 1.31 2.37 12.89
N LYS A 202 2.11 2.09 13.93
CA LYS A 202 1.68 1.36 15.13
C LYS A 202 0.61 2.11 15.94
N GLN A 203 0.43 3.41 15.73
CA GLN A 203 -0.70 4.17 16.28
C GLN A 203 -2.05 3.80 15.64
N PHE A 204 -2.02 3.21 14.44
CA PHE A 204 -3.20 2.73 13.70
C PHE A 204 -3.34 1.21 13.77
N TYR A 205 -2.21 0.49 13.74
CA TYR A 205 -2.17 -0.98 13.62
C TYR A 205 -1.15 -1.60 14.60
N PRO A 206 -1.33 -1.45 15.92
CA PRO A 206 -0.35 -1.90 16.89
C PRO A 206 -0.09 -3.42 16.84
N ASN A 207 -1.12 -4.22 16.55
CA ASN A 207 -1.04 -5.70 16.48
C ASN A 207 -0.55 -6.24 15.14
N PHE A 208 -0.39 -5.40 14.12
CA PHE A 208 -0.01 -5.89 12.80
C PHE A 208 1.46 -6.32 12.80
N PRO A 209 1.78 -7.57 12.43
CA PRO A 209 3.14 -8.07 12.51
C PRO A 209 4.04 -7.43 11.45
N LYS A 210 5.32 -7.24 11.79
CA LYS A 210 6.35 -6.95 10.78
C LYS A 210 6.38 -8.12 9.78
N ARG A 211 6.61 -7.84 8.49
CA ARG A 211 6.65 -8.90 7.48
C ARG A 211 7.81 -9.85 7.76
N VAL A 212 7.57 -11.15 7.57
CA VAL A 212 8.62 -12.17 7.53
C VAL A 212 9.46 -11.96 6.27
N THR A 213 10.78 -11.90 6.43
CA THR A 213 11.71 -11.48 5.39
C THR A 213 12.70 -12.55 4.94
N ASP A 214 12.52 -13.80 5.36
CA ASP A 214 13.46 -14.91 5.10
C ASP A 214 13.77 -15.14 3.62
N THR A 215 12.85 -14.78 2.73
CA THR A 215 12.99 -14.93 1.27
C THR A 215 13.39 -13.64 0.55
N VAL A 216 13.53 -12.53 1.27
CA VAL A 216 13.87 -11.22 0.71
C VAL A 216 15.36 -11.18 0.42
N GLN A 217 15.71 -10.96 -0.84
CA GLN A 217 17.10 -10.87 -1.23
C GLN A 217 17.72 -9.56 -0.69
N PRO A 218 18.92 -9.61 -0.11
CA PRO A 218 19.64 -8.38 0.25
C PRO A 218 19.99 -7.59 -1.01
N GLU A 219 20.31 -6.31 -0.84
CA GLU A 219 20.86 -5.54 -1.94
C GLU A 219 22.19 -6.18 -2.40
N LYS A 220 22.26 -6.62 -3.66
CA LYS A 220 23.49 -7.10 -4.28
C LYS A 220 23.93 -6.12 -5.37
N LYS A 221 25.17 -5.63 -5.28
CA LYS A 221 25.78 -4.77 -6.29
C LYS A 221 26.41 -5.63 -7.38
N GLY A 222 25.69 -5.86 -8.48
CA GLY A 222 26.25 -6.53 -9.66
C GLY A 222 27.24 -5.62 -10.42
N ILE A 223 28.20 -6.19 -11.14
CA ILE A 223 29.29 -5.44 -11.80
C ILE A 223 28.74 -4.36 -12.75
N PHE A 224 27.82 -4.72 -13.66
CA PHE A 224 27.21 -3.78 -14.60
C PHE A 224 26.46 -2.64 -13.89
N LYS A 225 25.70 -2.99 -12.84
CA LYS A 225 24.98 -2.03 -11.99
C LYS A 225 25.96 -1.03 -11.39
N THR A 226 27.05 -1.50 -10.79
CA THR A 226 28.07 -0.67 -10.14
C THR A 226 28.79 0.26 -11.13
N THR A 227 29.13 -0.20 -12.33
CA THR A 227 29.82 0.64 -13.33
C THR A 227 28.94 1.78 -13.81
N LEU A 228 27.68 1.48 -14.17
CA LEU A 228 26.75 2.51 -14.62
C LEU A 228 26.40 3.49 -13.50
N GLU A 229 26.27 3.00 -12.26
CA GLU A 229 26.10 3.85 -11.09
C GLU A 229 27.27 4.82 -10.94
N LYS A 230 28.53 4.36 -11.00
CA LYS A 230 29.72 5.23 -10.90
C LYS A 230 29.75 6.34 -11.95
N ILE A 231 29.44 6.01 -13.21
CA ILE A 231 29.41 7.01 -14.30
C ILE A 231 28.34 8.07 -14.04
N LEU A 232 27.20 7.64 -13.53
CA LEU A 232 26.03 8.47 -13.32
C LEU A 232 25.86 8.92 -11.86
N GLU A 233 26.85 8.78 -10.99
CA GLU A 233 26.78 9.22 -9.58
C GLU A 233 27.09 10.72 -9.43
N GLY A 234 27.90 11.26 -10.34
CA GLY A 234 28.32 12.65 -10.32
C GLY A 234 27.31 13.66 -10.88
N LYS A 235 27.82 14.87 -11.18
CA LYS A 235 27.04 16.02 -11.67
C LYS A 235 26.23 15.71 -12.93
N LEU A 236 26.74 14.86 -13.82
CA LEU A 236 26.03 14.44 -15.03
C LEU A 236 24.73 13.70 -14.68
N GLY A 237 24.78 12.73 -13.77
CA GLY A 237 23.61 12.00 -13.31
C GLY A 237 22.60 12.90 -12.61
N ASN A 238 23.06 13.86 -11.80
CA ASN A 238 22.19 14.85 -11.17
C ASN A 238 21.43 15.69 -12.22
N LYS A 239 22.14 16.19 -13.24
CA LYS A 239 21.53 16.95 -14.35
C LYS A 239 20.51 16.12 -15.14
N LEU A 240 20.81 14.85 -15.39
CA LEU A 240 19.90 13.92 -16.08
C LEU A 240 18.64 13.64 -15.25
N ASP A 241 18.80 13.42 -13.94
CA ASP A 241 17.68 13.21 -13.02
C ASP A 241 16.79 14.47 -12.94
N ASP A 242 17.38 15.67 -12.84
CA ASP A 242 16.65 16.95 -12.89
C ASP A 242 15.90 17.16 -14.21
N TYR A 243 16.52 16.78 -15.33
CA TYR A 243 15.89 16.84 -16.64
C TYR A 243 14.65 15.93 -16.68
N PHE A 244 14.77 14.68 -16.24
CA PHE A 244 13.63 13.75 -16.20
C PHE A 244 12.54 14.22 -15.26
N MET A 245 12.89 14.75 -14.08
CA MET A 245 11.94 15.36 -13.15
C MET A 245 11.10 16.44 -13.84
N LYS A 246 11.75 17.44 -14.44
CA LYS A 246 11.09 18.53 -15.16
C LYS A 246 10.24 18.04 -16.33
N MET A 247 10.71 17.01 -17.04
CA MET A 247 9.95 16.38 -18.14
C MET A 247 8.65 15.74 -17.62
N PHE A 248 8.72 14.96 -16.54
CA PHE A 248 7.54 14.32 -15.95
C PHE A 248 6.58 15.34 -15.35
N GLU A 249 7.08 16.33 -14.63
CA GLU A 249 6.28 17.41 -14.05
C GLU A 249 5.50 18.16 -15.14
N LYS A 250 6.18 18.59 -16.21
CA LYS A 250 5.53 19.23 -17.37
C LYS A 250 4.44 18.34 -17.99
N TYR A 251 4.72 17.04 -18.11
CA TYR A 251 3.73 16.09 -18.62
C TYR A 251 2.52 15.98 -17.68
N TYR A 252 2.72 15.89 -16.36
CA TYR A 252 1.61 15.79 -15.40
C TYR A 252 0.77 17.06 -15.36
N VAL A 253 1.40 18.24 -15.29
CA VAL A 253 0.69 19.53 -15.31
C VAL A 253 -0.16 19.67 -16.57
N LYS A 254 0.37 19.30 -17.74
CA LYS A 254 -0.38 19.34 -19.00
C LYS A 254 -1.51 18.31 -19.04
N ARG A 255 -1.28 17.09 -18.53
CA ARG A 255 -2.21 15.96 -18.66
C ARG A 255 -3.38 16.01 -17.66
N TYR A 256 -3.16 16.66 -16.52
CA TYR A 256 -4.08 16.76 -15.39
C TYR A 256 -4.32 18.22 -15.01
N SER A 257 -4.37 19.12 -16.00
CA SER A 257 -4.55 20.56 -15.80
C SER A 257 -5.90 20.91 -15.17
N GLU A 258 -6.86 20.00 -15.24
CA GLU A 258 -8.18 20.10 -14.64
C GLU A 258 -8.20 19.86 -13.12
N TYR A 259 -7.07 19.45 -12.53
CA TYR A 259 -6.98 19.16 -11.10
C TYR A 259 -6.84 20.45 -10.28
N ASP A 260 -7.47 20.49 -9.10
CA ASP A 260 -7.20 21.53 -8.11
C ASP A 260 -5.70 21.52 -7.69
N PRO A 261 -5.03 22.68 -7.56
CA PRO A 261 -3.60 22.74 -7.26
C PRO A 261 -3.17 22.06 -5.97
N LYS A 262 -3.97 22.10 -4.89
CA LYS A 262 -3.64 21.42 -3.63
C LYS A 262 -3.76 19.92 -3.79
N GLU A 263 -4.80 19.48 -4.50
CA GLU A 263 -5.03 18.06 -4.73
C GLU A 263 -4.03 17.45 -5.72
N PHE A 264 -3.62 18.22 -6.74
CA PHE A 264 -2.56 17.85 -7.67
C PHE A 264 -1.25 17.56 -6.92
N LYS A 265 -0.85 18.43 -5.97
CA LYS A 265 0.37 18.23 -5.17
C LYS A 265 0.36 16.94 -4.35
N ILE A 266 -0.80 16.51 -3.86
CA ILE A 266 -0.94 15.25 -3.10
C ILE A 266 -0.91 14.03 -4.05
N ALA A 267 -1.62 14.11 -5.19
CA ALA A 267 -1.75 13.01 -6.12
C ALA A 267 -0.50 12.77 -6.99
N PHE A 268 0.24 13.84 -7.29
CA PHE A 268 1.41 13.88 -8.17
C PHE A 268 2.63 14.48 -7.47
N LYS A 269 2.87 14.14 -6.21
CA LYS A 269 4.04 14.62 -5.45
C LYS A 269 5.31 14.33 -6.25
N SER A 270 5.93 15.41 -6.73
CA SER A 270 7.07 15.40 -7.63
C SER A 270 8.17 16.24 -7.02
N SER A 271 8.91 15.67 -6.07
CA SER A 271 10.07 16.31 -5.46
C SER A 271 11.36 15.64 -5.96
N LYS A 272 12.52 16.18 -5.61
CA LYS A 272 13.80 15.56 -5.98
C LYS A 272 13.94 14.14 -5.43
N ASN A 273 13.32 13.87 -4.30
CA ASN A 273 13.51 12.68 -3.48
C ASN A 273 12.32 11.72 -3.55
N GLU A 274 11.24 12.11 -4.25
CA GLU A 274 9.98 11.37 -4.26
C GLU A 274 9.20 11.60 -5.55
N SER A 275 8.64 10.51 -6.10
CA SER A 275 7.70 10.54 -7.21
C SER A 275 6.49 9.68 -6.90
N LYS A 276 5.37 10.32 -6.59
CA LYS A 276 4.07 9.70 -6.36
C LYS A 276 3.15 9.92 -7.57
N HIS A 277 2.49 8.87 -8.04
CA HIS A 277 1.55 8.92 -9.16
C HIS A 277 0.28 8.16 -8.81
N HIS A 278 -0.68 8.86 -8.21
CA HIS A 278 -2.00 8.31 -7.88
C HIS A 278 -3.12 9.17 -8.51
N PRO A 279 -3.30 9.09 -9.84
CA PRO A 279 -4.45 9.73 -10.46
C PRO A 279 -5.72 9.12 -9.86
N LYS A 280 -6.72 9.97 -9.56
CA LYS A 280 -8.08 9.65 -9.02
C LYS A 280 -8.33 9.88 -7.52
N PHE A 281 -7.47 10.59 -6.78
CA PHE A 281 -7.74 10.99 -5.40
C PHE A 281 -8.14 9.84 -4.47
N PHE A 282 -7.56 8.66 -4.69
CA PHE A 282 -8.02 7.44 -4.06
C PHE A 282 -8.02 7.55 -2.53
N GLN A 283 -6.94 8.09 -1.94
CA GLN A 283 -6.86 8.36 -0.51
C GLN A 283 -8.00 9.25 0.01
N LYS A 284 -8.25 10.41 -0.63
CA LYS A 284 -9.32 11.33 -0.22
C LYS A 284 -10.68 10.67 -0.29
N LYS A 285 -10.94 9.91 -1.37
CA LYS A 285 -12.17 9.14 -1.54
C LYS A 285 -12.35 8.11 -0.42
N ILE A 286 -11.31 7.32 -0.11
CA ILE A 286 -11.39 6.30 0.95
C ILE A 286 -11.64 6.95 2.32
N LEU A 287 -10.93 8.03 2.66
CA LEU A 287 -11.13 8.73 3.93
C LEU A 287 -12.54 9.33 4.04
N HIS A 288 -13.07 9.90 2.95
CA HIS A 288 -14.43 10.41 2.91
C HIS A 288 -15.48 9.30 3.10
N GLU A 289 -15.37 8.21 2.33
CA GLU A 289 -16.28 7.07 2.45
C GLU A 289 -16.21 6.42 3.84
N PHE A 290 -15.02 6.36 4.44
CA PHE A 290 -14.87 5.85 5.80
C PHE A 290 -15.59 6.72 6.83
N ASN A 291 -15.38 8.03 6.79
CA ASN A 291 -16.05 8.96 7.69
C ASN A 291 -17.58 8.92 7.51
N LYS A 292 -18.06 8.84 6.26
CA LYS A 292 -19.49 8.69 5.96
C LYS A 292 -20.04 7.39 6.56
N LYS A 293 -19.34 6.27 6.37
CA LYS A 293 -19.75 4.96 6.90
C LYS A 293 -19.78 4.93 8.43
N ILE A 294 -18.80 5.55 9.10
CA ILE A 294 -18.81 5.68 10.56
C ILE A 294 -20.05 6.44 11.03
N LYS A 295 -20.36 7.60 10.43
CA LYS A 295 -21.55 8.37 10.80
C LYS A 295 -22.86 7.60 10.64
N VAL A 296 -22.98 6.81 9.57
CA VAL A 296 -24.15 5.95 9.34
C VAL A 296 -24.26 4.89 10.45
N LEU A 297 -23.16 4.21 10.77
CA LEU A 297 -23.15 3.20 11.84
C LEU A 297 -23.43 3.82 13.22
N GLU A 298 -22.91 5.01 13.53
CA GLU A 298 -23.19 5.70 14.79
C GLU A 298 -24.68 6.04 14.93
N ALA A 299 -25.33 6.46 13.83
CA ALA A 299 -26.76 6.75 13.80
C ALA A 299 -27.60 5.46 13.95
N GLU A 300 -27.24 4.39 13.25
CA GLU A 300 -27.94 3.08 13.32
C GLU A 300 -27.80 2.43 14.70
N LEU A 301 -26.61 2.50 15.31
CA LEU A 301 -26.31 1.88 16.60
C LEU A 301 -26.72 2.75 17.80
N GLN A 302 -27.00 4.04 17.57
CA GLN A 302 -27.21 5.05 18.61
C GLN A 302 -26.04 5.10 19.62
N VAL A 303 -24.80 4.93 19.13
CA VAL A 303 -23.57 4.89 19.94
C VAL A 303 -22.45 5.62 19.20
N SER A 304 -21.71 6.47 19.91
CA SER A 304 -20.47 7.05 19.38
C SER A 304 -19.40 5.98 19.22
N LEU A 305 -18.84 5.88 18.00
CA LEU A 305 -17.73 5.01 17.65
C LEU A 305 -16.37 5.73 17.81
N ASN A 306 -16.35 6.99 18.25
CA ASN A 306 -15.10 7.70 18.52
C ASN A 306 -14.34 7.11 19.71
#